data_AF-A0A5E7ZX85-F1
#
_entry.id   AF-A0A5E7ZX85-F1
#
_cell.length_a   1.000
_cell.length_b   1.000
_cell.length_c   1.000
_cell.angle_alpha   90.00
_cell.angle_beta   90.00
_cell.angle_gamma   90.00
#
_symmetry.space_group_name_H-M   'P 1'
#
loop_
_entity.id
_entity.type
_entity.pdbx_description
1 polymer ?
#
loop_
_entity_poly.entity_id
_entity_poly.type
_entity_poly.pdbx_seq_one_letter_code
_entity_poly.pdbx_strand_id
1 'polypeptide(L)'
;MRLRLPILLIILTTAFFLGSLRMATAQSKEKPIDKDSPSWVLKQKKKNDAKKDFPKQEYPRYIIITETKGVLYGNPCALQETHKMGFEYVLLKEGQPGYETMWKKMTNNFFVKTGLVFRRSPFWKLILKNRIEDCRVNTGDFIGDSSAPEALNIEAVSL
;
A
#
# COMPACT_ATOMS: atom_id res chain seq x y z
N MET A 1 -25.19 8.51 -45.74
CA MET A 1 -23.81 8.83 -45.33
C MET A 1 -23.33 7.79 -44.32
N ARG A 2 -22.48 6.84 -44.74
CA ARG A 2 -21.90 5.83 -43.84
C ARG A 2 -20.61 6.39 -43.27
N LEU A 3 -20.68 6.92 -42.05
CA LEU A 3 -19.51 7.40 -41.31
C LEU A 3 -18.57 6.21 -41.06
N ARG A 4 -17.33 6.31 -41.52
CA ARG A 4 -16.36 5.21 -41.40
C ARG A 4 -15.90 5.09 -39.94
N LEU A 5 -16.08 3.91 -39.37
CA LEU A 5 -15.71 3.47 -38.02
C LEU A 5 -14.36 4.00 -37.47
N PRO A 6 -13.26 4.16 -38.26
CA PRO A 6 -12.02 4.73 -37.74
C PRO A 6 -12.13 6.19 -37.26
N ILE A 7 -13.05 6.98 -37.81
CA ILE A 7 -13.18 8.41 -37.47
C ILE A 7 -13.78 8.59 -36.07
N LEU A 8 -14.67 7.68 -35.66
CA LEU A 8 -15.31 7.69 -34.34
C LEU A 8 -14.32 7.33 -33.22
N LEU A 9 -13.37 6.43 -33.49
CA LEU A 9 -12.33 6.04 -32.52
C LEU A 9 -11.35 7.18 -32.23
N ILE A 10 -10.98 7.98 -33.24
CA ILE A 10 -10.06 9.11 -33.05
C ILE A 10 -10.70 10.18 -32.14
N ILE A 11 -11.99 10.50 -32.35
CA ILE A 11 -12.71 11.50 -31.54
C ILE A 11 -12.87 11.05 -30.08
N LEU A 12 -13.06 9.75 -29.82
CA LEU A 12 -13.17 9.22 -28.45
C LEU A 12 -11.85 9.30 -27.67
N THR A 13 -10.71 9.14 -28.36
CA THR A 13 -9.39 9.20 -27.69
C THR A 13 -8.95 10.62 -27.33
N THR A 14 -9.33 11.65 -28.09
CA THR A 14 -8.94 13.03 -27.81
C THR A 14 -9.76 13.65 -26.67
N ALA A 15 -10.99 13.20 -26.43
CA ALA A 15 -11.83 13.68 -25.33
C ALA A 15 -11.31 13.27 -23.94
N PHE A 16 -10.54 12.19 -23.82
CA PHE A 16 -10.07 11.68 -22.53
C PHE A 16 -8.83 12.43 -21.98
N PHE A 17 -8.05 13.09 -22.84
CA PHE A 17 -6.81 13.77 -22.43
C PHE A 17 -6.99 15.20 -21.92
N LEU A 18 -8.15 15.84 -22.14
CA LEU A 18 -8.42 17.23 -21.72
C LEU A 18 -9.00 17.38 -20.30
N GLY A 19 -9.24 16.28 -19.58
CA GLY A 19 -9.93 16.29 -18.28
C GLY A 19 -9.06 16.55 -17.04
N SER A 20 -7.73 16.64 -17.17
CA SER A 20 -6.81 16.45 -16.04
C SER A 20 -6.05 17.71 -15.57
N LEU A 21 -6.65 18.90 -15.61
CA LEU A 21 -6.04 20.10 -14.99
C LEU A 21 -7.03 20.88 -14.12
N ARG A 22 -7.05 20.54 -12.83
CA ARG A 22 -7.44 21.45 -11.74
C ARG A 22 -6.50 21.20 -10.55
N MET A 23 -5.30 21.81 -10.59
CA MET A 23 -4.49 21.97 -9.38
C MET A 23 -5.13 23.04 -8.50
N ALA A 24 -5.59 22.65 -7.31
CA ALA A 24 -6.00 23.59 -6.27
C ALA A 24 -4.73 24.09 -5.54
N THR A 25 -4.29 25.29 -5.84
CA THR A 25 -3.26 25.98 -5.06
C THR A 25 -3.91 26.63 -3.84
N ALA A 26 -3.83 26.00 -2.67
CA ALA A 26 -4.21 26.62 -1.41
C ALA A 26 -3.07 27.54 -0.93
N GLN A 27 -3.25 28.85 -1.08
CA GLN A 27 -2.36 29.85 -0.47
C GLN A 27 -2.72 30.01 1.01
N SER A 28 -1.82 29.55 1.90
CA SER A 28 -1.89 29.82 3.33
C SER A 28 -1.46 31.26 3.59
N LYS A 29 -2.39 32.11 4.07
CA LYS A 29 -2.07 33.45 4.60
C LYS A 29 -1.56 33.30 6.03
N GLU A 30 -0.25 33.43 6.22
CA GLU A 30 0.31 33.72 7.55
C GLU A 30 -0.12 35.13 7.98
N LYS A 31 -0.71 35.24 9.17
CA LYS A 31 -0.97 36.53 9.82
C LYS A 31 0.26 36.95 10.64
N PRO A 32 0.63 38.23 10.62
CA PRO A 32 1.73 38.73 11.45
C PRO A 32 1.42 38.57 12.94
N ILE A 33 2.39 38.07 13.70
CA ILE A 33 2.33 37.91 15.14
C ILE A 33 2.73 39.24 15.78
N ASP A 34 1.80 39.87 16.50
CA ASP A 34 2.06 41.06 17.33
C ASP A 34 2.97 40.69 18.51
N LYS A 35 4.04 41.47 18.71
CA LYS A 35 5.13 41.15 19.65
C LYS A 35 4.96 41.69 21.07
N ASP A 36 3.87 42.38 21.39
CA ASP A 36 3.74 43.12 22.66
C ASP A 36 2.55 42.66 23.55
N SER A 37 2.35 41.34 23.71
CA SER A 37 1.36 40.83 24.68
C SER A 37 2.02 40.21 25.92
N PRO A 38 1.65 40.64 27.15
CA PRO A 38 2.18 40.10 28.39
C PRO A 38 1.80 38.61 28.57
N SER A 39 2.76 37.81 29.05
CA SER A 39 2.78 36.34 28.97
C SER A 39 1.75 35.59 29.82
N TRP A 40 0.92 36.25 30.62
CA TRP A 40 0.10 35.59 31.65
C TRP A 40 -1.42 35.75 31.51
N VAL A 41 -1.91 36.38 30.43
CA VAL A 41 -3.36 36.40 30.10
C VAL A 41 -3.62 35.78 28.72
N LEU A 42 -3.07 34.59 28.47
CA LEU A 42 -3.56 33.72 27.40
C LEU A 42 -4.88 33.08 27.86
N LYS A 43 -5.95 33.83 27.59
CA LYS A 43 -7.35 33.42 27.71
C LYS A 43 -7.51 31.94 27.32
N GLN A 44 -7.96 31.15 28.28
CA GLN A 44 -8.52 29.81 28.13
C GLN A 44 -9.80 29.80 27.26
N LYS A 45 -9.72 30.29 26.02
CA LYS A 45 -10.81 30.22 25.03
C LYS A 45 -10.25 29.99 23.62
N LYS A 46 -9.58 28.85 23.45
CA LYS A 46 -9.83 28.03 22.27
C LYS A 46 -10.28 26.68 22.82
N LYS A 47 -11.56 26.36 22.65
CA LYS A 47 -12.00 24.96 22.74
C LYS A 47 -11.08 24.22 21.78
N ASN A 48 -10.27 23.33 22.33
CA ASN A 48 -9.33 22.54 21.56
C ASN A 48 -10.14 21.67 20.59
N ASP A 49 -10.36 22.17 19.38
CA ASP A 49 -10.60 21.38 18.17
C ASP A 49 -9.33 20.56 17.80
N ALA A 50 -8.42 20.33 18.75
CA ALA A 50 -7.18 19.57 18.64
C ALA A 50 -7.38 18.08 18.33
N LYS A 51 -8.62 17.64 18.08
CA LYS A 51 -8.90 16.33 17.49
C LYS A 51 -8.84 16.32 15.96
N LYS A 52 -8.71 17.46 15.27
CA LYS A 52 -8.76 17.52 13.80
C LYS A 52 -7.41 17.51 13.08
N ASP A 53 -6.30 17.76 13.76
CA ASP A 53 -5.00 17.94 13.08
C ASP A 53 -4.05 16.73 13.15
N PHE A 54 -4.43 15.66 13.86
CA PHE A 54 -3.68 14.42 13.76
C PHE A 54 -4.10 13.69 12.49
N PRO A 55 -3.17 13.36 11.56
CA PRO A 55 -3.50 12.50 10.44
C PRO A 55 -4.05 11.20 11.03
N LYS A 56 -5.29 10.85 10.64
CA LYS A 56 -5.92 9.61 11.08
C LYS A 56 -5.02 8.46 10.61
N GLN A 57 -4.28 7.85 11.52
CA GLN A 57 -3.45 6.70 11.19
C GLN A 57 -4.37 5.58 10.70
N GLU A 58 -4.32 5.28 9.42
CA GLU A 58 -5.03 4.13 8.86
C GLU A 58 -4.30 2.88 9.31
N TYR A 59 -4.91 2.11 10.22
CA TYR A 59 -4.40 0.81 10.61
C TYR A 59 -4.33 -0.11 9.38
N PRO A 60 -3.20 -0.82 9.16
CA PRO A 60 -3.08 -1.75 8.05
C PRO A 60 -4.13 -2.84 8.18
N ARG A 61 -4.73 -3.23 7.05
CA ARG A 61 -5.67 -4.35 7.02
C ARG A 61 -4.90 -5.67 7.05
N TYR A 62 -5.33 -6.61 7.87
CA TYR A 62 -4.61 -7.88 7.98
C TYR A 62 -5.07 -8.91 6.94
N ILE A 63 -4.11 -9.51 6.25
CA ILE A 63 -4.31 -10.73 5.44
C ILE A 63 -3.78 -11.90 6.26
N ILE A 64 -4.69 -12.78 6.66
CA ILE A 64 -4.37 -13.95 7.49
C ILE A 64 -3.81 -15.05 6.58
N ILE A 65 -2.62 -15.53 6.90
CA ILE A 65 -1.97 -16.66 6.22
C ILE A 65 -1.73 -17.80 7.21
N THR A 66 -1.83 -19.03 6.73
CA THR A 66 -1.53 -20.26 7.50
C THR A 66 -0.12 -20.77 7.22
N GLU A 67 0.38 -20.51 6.02
CA GLU A 67 1.70 -20.90 5.54
C GLU A 67 2.54 -19.66 5.27
N THR A 68 3.85 -19.76 5.50
CA THR A 68 4.83 -18.70 5.23
C THR A 68 5.41 -18.76 3.82
N LYS A 69 5.01 -19.73 2.98
CA LYS A 69 5.56 -19.90 1.64
C LYS A 69 5.28 -18.68 0.77
N GLY A 70 6.35 -18.12 0.19
CA GLY A 70 6.26 -16.95 -0.69
C GLY A 70 5.94 -15.62 0.01
N VAL A 71 5.90 -15.60 1.34
CA VAL A 71 5.74 -14.37 2.14
C VAL A 71 6.96 -14.23 3.04
N LEU A 72 7.75 -13.18 2.83
CA LEU A 72 8.87 -12.83 3.70
C LEU A 72 8.35 -12.21 5.02
N TYR A 73 7.69 -13.04 5.84
CA TYR A 73 7.16 -12.64 7.14
C TYR A 73 8.30 -12.32 8.11
N GLY A 74 8.26 -11.14 8.73
CA GLY A 74 9.32 -10.65 9.62
C GLY A 74 10.46 -9.91 8.92
N ASN A 75 10.53 -9.93 7.59
CA ASN A 75 11.51 -9.14 6.85
C ASN A 75 11.07 -7.65 6.82
N PRO A 76 11.92 -6.70 7.27
CA PRO A 76 11.54 -5.30 7.35
C PRO A 76 11.27 -4.67 5.98
N CYS A 77 11.96 -5.12 4.92
CA CYS A 77 11.71 -4.64 3.56
C CYS A 77 10.32 -5.06 3.08
N ALA A 78 9.97 -6.34 3.25
CA ALA A 78 8.65 -6.85 2.86
C ALA A 78 7.51 -6.24 3.70
N LEU A 79 7.74 -5.99 5.00
CA LEU A 79 6.78 -5.31 5.87
C LEU A 79 6.52 -3.88 5.40
N GLN A 80 7.58 -3.12 5.07
CA GLN A 80 7.41 -1.78 4.52
C GLN A 80 6.63 -1.78 3.20
N GLU A 81 6.85 -2.76 2.32
CA GLU A 81 6.13 -2.85 1.05
C GLU A 81 4.64 -3.19 1.23
N THR A 82 4.31 -4.09 2.16
CA THR A 82 2.91 -4.39 2.48
C THR A 82 2.22 -3.21 3.16
N HIS A 83 2.89 -2.55 4.12
CA HIS A 83 2.40 -1.33 4.79
C HIS A 83 2.18 -0.19 3.81
N LYS A 84 3.13 0.03 2.88
CA LYS A 84 2.96 0.98 1.77
C LYS A 84 1.75 0.67 0.92
N MET A 85 1.27 -0.57 0.87
CA MET A 85 0.04 -0.96 0.17
C MET A 85 -1.22 -0.94 1.05
N GLY A 86 -1.08 -0.65 2.35
CA GLY A 86 -2.19 -0.52 3.29
C GLY A 86 -2.68 -1.84 3.89
N PHE A 87 -1.83 -2.87 3.89
CA PHE A 87 -2.15 -4.15 4.49
C PHE A 87 -0.91 -4.79 5.13
N GLU A 88 -1.10 -5.82 5.93
CA GLU A 88 -0.01 -6.59 6.55
C GLU A 88 -0.37 -8.07 6.58
N TYR A 89 0.62 -8.94 6.37
CA TYR A 89 0.44 -10.38 6.53
C TYR A 89 0.52 -10.75 8.00
N VAL A 90 -0.42 -11.58 8.47
CA VAL A 90 -0.41 -12.12 9.84
C VAL A 90 -0.43 -13.64 9.76
N LEU A 91 0.59 -14.27 10.35
CA LEU A 91 0.67 -15.72 10.46
C LEU A 91 -0.15 -16.18 11.68
N LEU A 92 -1.21 -16.94 11.44
CA LEU A 92 -2.07 -17.51 12.48
C LEU A 92 -2.08 -19.04 12.35
N LYS A 93 -1.40 -19.73 13.26
CA LYS A 93 -1.38 -21.20 13.33
C LYS A 93 -2.60 -21.72 14.09
N GLU A 94 -3.03 -22.93 13.75
CA GLU A 94 -4.10 -23.63 14.47
C GLU A 94 -3.71 -23.82 15.95
N GLY A 95 -4.68 -23.64 16.85
CA GLY A 95 -4.46 -23.75 18.29
C GLY A 95 -3.87 -22.52 18.98
N GLN A 96 -3.53 -21.44 18.26
CA GLN A 96 -3.13 -20.19 18.89
C GLN A 96 -4.34 -19.38 19.40
N PRO A 97 -4.23 -18.64 20.52
CA PRO A 97 -5.29 -17.75 20.97
C PRO A 97 -5.56 -16.68 19.90
N GLY A 98 -6.84 -16.45 19.59
CA GLY A 98 -7.24 -15.57 18.47
C GLY A 98 -7.36 -16.30 17.12
N TYR A 99 -7.22 -17.63 17.09
CA TYR A 99 -7.52 -18.42 15.90
C TYR A 99 -8.98 -18.24 15.48
N GLU A 100 -9.17 -17.67 14.30
CA GLU A 100 -10.49 -17.54 13.69
C GLU A 100 -10.91 -18.81 12.93
N THR A 101 -12.23 -19.04 12.83
CA THR A 101 -12.77 -20.12 11.99
C THR A 101 -12.39 -19.91 10.52
N MET A 102 -12.23 -21.01 9.77
CA MET A 102 -11.83 -20.99 8.35
C MET A 102 -12.68 -20.02 7.51
N TRP A 103 -14.00 -20.04 7.71
CA TRP A 103 -14.93 -19.14 7.02
C TRP A 103 -14.69 -17.66 7.32
N LYS A 104 -14.38 -17.33 8.57
CA LYS A 104 -14.11 -15.95 8.99
C LYS A 104 -12.80 -15.44 8.38
N LYS A 105 -11.76 -16.27 8.36
CA LYS A 105 -10.49 -15.97 7.66
C LYS A 105 -10.71 -15.73 6.18
N MET A 106 -11.46 -16.62 5.51
CA MET A 106 -11.73 -16.52 4.08
C MET A 106 -12.48 -15.23 3.75
N THR A 107 -13.51 -14.91 4.53
CA THR A 107 -14.33 -13.70 4.35
C THR A 107 -13.52 -12.43 4.61
N ASN A 108 -12.74 -12.38 5.70
CA ASN A 108 -11.83 -11.27 5.99
C ASN A 108 -10.84 -11.06 4.84
N ASN A 109 -10.12 -12.12 4.46
CA ASN A 109 -9.15 -12.05 3.36
C ASN A 109 -9.80 -11.62 2.05
N PHE A 110 -11.01 -12.08 1.77
CA PHE A 110 -11.77 -11.66 0.59
C PHE A 110 -12.04 -10.15 0.63
N PHE A 111 -12.59 -9.60 1.71
CA PHE A 111 -12.86 -8.17 1.82
C PHE A 111 -11.59 -7.31 1.75
N VAL A 112 -10.50 -7.76 2.37
CA VAL A 112 -9.22 -7.06 2.30
C VAL A 112 -8.69 -7.08 0.86
N LYS A 113 -8.58 -8.25 0.22
CA LYS A 113 -8.08 -8.39 -1.16
C LYS A 113 -8.95 -7.63 -2.16
N THR A 114 -10.27 -7.70 -2.03
CA THR A 114 -11.21 -6.93 -2.86
C THR A 114 -11.01 -5.43 -2.64
N GLY A 115 -10.85 -4.99 -1.40
CA GLY A 115 -10.50 -3.60 -1.09
C GLY A 115 -9.18 -3.14 -1.70
N LEU A 116 -8.16 -4.00 -1.74
CA LEU A 116 -6.88 -3.70 -2.41
C LEU A 116 -7.06 -3.50 -3.91
N VAL A 117 -7.85 -4.35 -4.57
CA VAL A 117 -8.14 -4.24 -6.00
C VAL A 117 -8.73 -2.86 -6.33
N PHE A 118 -9.65 -2.37 -5.51
CA PHE A 118 -10.30 -1.07 -5.72
C PHE A 118 -9.43 0.13 -5.30
N ARG A 119 -8.62 0.04 -4.24
CA ARG A 119 -7.80 1.17 -3.76
C ARG A 119 -6.45 1.31 -4.44
N ARG A 120 -5.89 0.23 -4.98
CA ARG A 120 -4.56 0.21 -5.59
C ARG A 120 -4.62 -0.17 -7.06
N SER A 121 -4.89 -1.43 -7.36
CA SER A 121 -4.95 -1.96 -8.74
C SER A 121 -5.36 -3.42 -8.73
N PRO A 122 -6.07 -3.94 -9.75
CA PRO A 122 -6.30 -5.38 -9.91
C PRO A 122 -5.01 -6.21 -10.01
N PHE A 123 -3.90 -5.60 -10.43
CA PHE A 123 -2.59 -6.26 -10.56
C PHE A 123 -1.71 -6.14 -9.30
N TRP A 124 -2.27 -5.74 -8.15
CA TRP A 124 -1.51 -5.55 -6.91
C TRP A 124 -0.65 -6.75 -6.51
N LYS A 125 -1.13 -7.97 -6.77
CA LYS A 125 -0.38 -9.21 -6.45
C LYS A 125 0.92 -9.33 -7.24
N LEU A 126 0.90 -8.98 -8.53
CA LEU A 126 2.09 -9.05 -9.40
C LEU A 126 3.12 -8.02 -8.95
N ILE A 127 2.66 -6.79 -8.71
CA ILE A 127 3.51 -5.70 -8.21
C ILE A 127 4.13 -6.09 -6.86
N LEU A 128 3.32 -6.62 -5.94
CA LEU A 128 3.80 -7.06 -4.64
C LEU A 128 4.83 -8.19 -4.76
N LYS A 129 4.57 -9.19 -5.62
CA LYS A 129 5.50 -10.31 -5.83
C LYS A 129 6.87 -9.81 -6.26
N ASN A 130 6.93 -8.95 -7.27
CA ASN A 130 8.19 -8.40 -7.77
C ASN A 130 8.93 -7.63 -6.66
N ARG A 131 8.22 -6.82 -5.86
CA ARG A 131 8.85 -6.08 -4.75
C ARG A 131 9.34 -6.97 -3.62
N ILE A 132 8.61 -8.04 -3.30
CA ILE A 132 9.01 -9.03 -2.31
C ILE A 132 10.25 -9.78 -2.80
N GLU A 133 10.33 -10.08 -4.10
CA GLU A 133 11.50 -10.69 -4.75
C GLU A 133 12.71 -9.75 -4.71
N ASP A 134 12.53 -8.47 -5.03
CA ASP A 134 13.57 -7.44 -4.88
C ASP A 134 14.06 -7.36 -3.42
N CYS A 135 13.14 -7.38 -2.45
CA CYS A 135 13.49 -7.41 -1.03
C CYS A 135 14.35 -8.64 -0.68
N ARG A 136 14.00 -9.81 -1.20
CA ARG A 136 14.75 -11.05 -1.00
C ARG A 136 16.16 -10.95 -1.55
N VAL A 137 16.31 -10.50 -2.81
CA VAL A 137 17.62 -10.35 -3.46
C VAL A 137 18.51 -9.37 -2.70
N ASN A 138 17.95 -8.24 -2.25
CA ASN A 138 18.72 -7.20 -1.55
C ASN A 138 19.07 -7.56 -0.10
N THR A 139 18.23 -8.33 0.60
CA THR A 139 18.44 -8.68 2.01
C THR A 139 19.10 -10.05 2.20
N GLY A 140 19.16 -10.88 1.17
CA GLY A 140 19.66 -12.26 1.26
C GLY A 140 18.74 -13.20 2.04
N ASP A 141 17.48 -12.82 2.26
CA ASP A 141 16.51 -13.56 3.07
C ASP A 141 15.71 -14.54 2.22
N PHE A 142 16.22 -15.77 2.13
CA PHE A 142 15.60 -16.87 1.37
C PHE A 142 14.65 -17.74 2.21
N ILE A 143 14.25 -17.30 3.41
CA ILE A 143 13.39 -18.09 4.29
C ILE A 143 12.01 -18.31 3.62
N GLY A 144 11.59 -19.58 3.58
CA GLY A 144 10.27 -19.98 3.08
C GLY A 144 10.20 -20.34 1.60
N ASP A 145 11.33 -20.45 0.91
CA ASP A 145 11.37 -21.01 -0.44
C ASP A 145 11.59 -22.53 -0.40
N SER A 146 10.60 -23.32 -0.81
CA SER A 146 10.86 -24.70 -1.25
C SER A 146 11.37 -24.74 -2.69
N SER A 147 11.38 -23.63 -3.41
CA SER A 147 12.26 -23.40 -4.55
C SER A 147 13.51 -22.68 -4.04
N ALA A 148 14.40 -23.41 -3.39
CA ALA A 148 15.81 -23.04 -3.51
C ALA A 148 16.07 -22.82 -5.01
N PRO A 149 16.64 -21.68 -5.44
CA PRO A 149 17.30 -21.70 -6.73
C PRO A 149 18.33 -22.82 -6.62
N GLU A 150 18.21 -23.82 -7.48
CA GLU A 150 19.34 -24.65 -7.86
C GLU A 150 20.47 -23.67 -8.18
N ALA A 151 21.35 -23.49 -7.21
CA ALA A 151 22.43 -22.55 -7.29
C ALA A 151 23.36 -23.02 -8.42
N LEU A 152 23.86 -22.06 -9.19
CA LEU A 152 25.19 -22.15 -9.80
C LEU A 152 25.44 -23.37 -10.71
N ASN A 153 25.07 -23.23 -11.97
CA ASN A 153 25.86 -23.80 -13.08
C ASN A 153 26.24 -22.68 -14.05
N ILE A 154 27.09 -21.77 -13.58
CA ILE A 154 28.05 -21.09 -14.45
C ILE A 154 29.40 -21.69 -14.08
N GLU A 155 29.62 -22.93 -14.53
CA GLU A 155 30.98 -23.44 -14.66
C GLU A 155 31.66 -22.66 -15.77
N ALA A 156 32.67 -21.90 -15.37
CA ALA A 156 33.69 -21.40 -16.25
C ALA A 156 34.52 -22.59 -16.77
N VAL A 157 34.29 -23.07 -17.99
CA VAL A 157 35.32 -23.71 -18.84
C VAL A 157 34.91 -23.61 -20.32
N SER A 158 35.58 -22.75 -21.10
CA SER A 158 36.16 -23.07 -22.42
C SER A 158 36.71 -21.80 -23.07
N LEU A 159 37.99 -21.54 -22.78
CA LEU A 159 38.95 -21.13 -23.81
C LEU A 159 39.78 -22.37 -24.14
#